data_AF-A0A3B8R0D5-F1
#
_entry.id   AF-A0A3B8R0D5-F1
#
_cell.length_a   1.000
_cell.length_b   1.000
_cell.length_c   1.000
_cell.angle_alpha   90.00
_cell.angle_beta   90.00
_cell.angle_gamma   90.00
#
_symmetry.space_group_name_H-M   'P 1'
#
loop_
_entity.id
_entity.type
_entity.pdbx_description
1 polymer ?
#
loop_
_entity_poly.entity_id
_entity_poly.type
_entity_poly.pdbx_seq_one_letter_code
_entity_poly.pdbx_strand_id
1 'polypeptide(L)'
;MSSLGTLGFTSPWLLVALISLPILWYILRAVPPSPIRQRFPGVILLLGLKDKEAVSDQTPWWLLLLRILAIGAIIIGLAGPVLNSNSNTSNNKSPLLVVLDGSWGGADQWQSQIKAVEAELKRAGSASREVAIFQLTLPEPPIFQAANTLIKSLAKLY
;
A
#
# COMPACT_ATOMS: atom_id res chain seq x y z
N MET A 1 -16.45 -7.98 2.86
CA MET A 1 -15.53 -7.00 3.49
C MET A 1 -15.15 -7.55 4.85
N SER A 2 -13.89 -7.92 5.06
CA SER A 2 -13.39 -8.31 6.38
C SER A 2 -12.38 -7.26 6.85
N SER A 3 -12.55 -6.76 8.06
CA SER A 3 -11.68 -5.76 8.68
C SER A 3 -10.81 -6.40 9.74
N LEU A 4 -9.51 -6.08 9.72
CA LEU A 4 -8.57 -6.39 10.78
C LEU A 4 -8.26 -5.06 11.50
N GLY A 5 -9.02 -4.73 12.54
CA GLY A 5 -8.95 -3.43 13.20
C GLY A 5 -9.46 -2.28 12.30
N THR A 6 -8.69 -1.19 12.20
CA THR A 6 -8.99 -0.01 11.35
C THR A 6 -8.68 -0.22 9.87
N LEU A 7 -8.03 -1.33 9.51
CA LEU A 7 -7.69 -1.68 8.13
C LEU A 7 -8.78 -2.61 7.57
N GLY A 8 -9.50 -2.13 6.54
CA GLY A 8 -10.38 -2.94 5.70
C GLY A 8 -9.65 -3.40 4.45
N PHE A 9 -9.96 -4.61 3.98
CA PHE A 9 -9.46 -5.12 2.70
C PHE A 9 -10.62 -5.39 1.75
N THR A 10 -10.51 -4.91 0.51
CA THR A 10 -11.55 -5.14 -0.51
C THR A 10 -11.57 -6.61 -0.93
N SER A 11 -10.40 -7.25 -0.97
CA SER A 11 -10.20 -8.64 -1.40
C SER A 11 -9.41 -9.45 -0.36
N PRO A 12 -10.05 -9.94 0.72
CA PRO A 12 -9.34 -10.58 1.84
C PRO A 12 -8.62 -11.87 1.46
N TRP A 13 -9.14 -12.58 0.45
CA TRP A 13 -8.56 -13.83 -0.05
C TRP A 13 -7.15 -13.66 -0.61
N LEU A 14 -6.78 -12.46 -1.07
CA LEU A 14 -5.41 -12.16 -1.50
C LEU A 14 -4.39 -12.24 -0.35
N LEU A 15 -4.81 -12.02 0.90
CA LEU A 15 -3.93 -12.20 2.07
C LEU A 15 -3.53 -13.67 2.24
N VAL A 16 -4.38 -14.62 1.82
CA VAL A 16 -4.04 -16.04 1.80
C VAL A 16 -2.91 -16.31 0.79
N ALA A 17 -2.88 -15.61 -0.35
CA ALA A 17 -1.79 -15.72 -1.31
C ALA A 17 -0.45 -15.23 -0.72
N LEU A 18 -0.48 -14.21 0.15
CA LEU A 18 0.70 -13.75 0.88
C LEU A 18 1.25 -14.83 1.84
N ILE A 19 0.34 -15.57 2.50
CA ILE A 19 0.70 -16.72 3.38
C ILE A 19 1.16 -17.92 2.54
N SER A 20 0.62 -18.12 1.34
CA SER A 20 1.06 -19.19 0.43
C SER A 20 2.46 -18.96 -0.15
N LEU A 21 2.95 -17.73 -0.18
CA LEU A 21 4.27 -17.36 -0.70
C LEU A 21 5.45 -18.12 -0.05
N PRO A 22 5.59 -18.14 1.30
CA PRO A 22 6.61 -18.96 1.96
C PRO A 22 6.39 -20.47 1.77
N ILE A 23 5.14 -20.93 1.70
CA ILE A 23 4.80 -22.34 1.49
C ILE A 23 5.25 -22.79 0.09
N LEU A 24 4.92 -22.01 -0.94
CA LEU A 24 5.35 -22.25 -2.32
C LEU A 24 6.86 -22.21 -2.46
N TRP A 25 7.51 -21.25 -1.78
CA TRP A 25 8.97 -21.19 -1.74
C TRP A 25 9.57 -22.45 -1.13
N TYR A 26 8.99 -22.97 -0.04
CA TYR A 26 9.45 -24.18 0.61
C TYR A 26 9.27 -25.41 -0.30
N ILE A 27 8.15 -25.51 -1.01
CA ILE A 27 7.87 -26.60 -1.98
C ILE A 27 8.82 -26.53 -3.17
N LEU A 28 9.05 -25.33 -3.73
CA LEU A 28 9.95 -25.13 -4.88
C LEU A 28 11.42 -25.26 -4.51
N ARG A 29 11.79 -25.01 -3.25
CA ARG A 29 13.14 -25.24 -2.72
C ARG A 29 13.37 -26.71 -2.32
N ALA A 30 12.56 -27.65 -2.80
CA ALA A 30 12.96 -29.04 -2.85
C ALA A 30 14.15 -29.20 -3.83
N VAL A 31 15.34 -28.79 -3.39
CA VAL A 31 16.59 -29.01 -4.12
C VAL A 31 16.76 -30.52 -4.20
N PRO A 32 16.98 -31.09 -5.40
CA PRO A 32 17.18 -32.52 -5.55
C PRO A 32 18.29 -32.98 -4.60
N PRO A 33 18.14 -34.14 -3.94
CA PRO A 33 19.15 -34.67 -3.01
C PRO A 33 20.51 -34.73 -3.71
N SER A 34 21.56 -34.38 -2.95
CA SER A 34 22.92 -34.16 -3.47
C SER A 34 23.37 -35.25 -4.45
N PRO A 35 23.97 -34.87 -5.59
CA PRO A 35 24.35 -35.81 -6.64
C PRO A 35 25.27 -36.91 -6.10
N ILE A 36 24.95 -38.16 -6.44
CA ILE A 36 25.70 -39.34 -6.03
C ILE A 36 27.02 -39.35 -6.80
N ARG A 37 28.15 -39.21 -6.10
CA ARG A 37 29.48 -39.20 -6.72
C ARG A 37 29.87 -40.61 -7.17
N GLN A 38 29.73 -40.93 -8.45
CA GLN A 38 30.31 -42.14 -9.04
C GLN A 38 31.74 -41.86 -9.53
N ARG A 39 32.68 -42.74 -9.17
CA ARG A 39 34.07 -42.66 -9.63
C ARG A 39 34.14 -43.08 -11.09
N PHE A 40 34.24 -42.11 -11.99
CA PHE A 40 34.42 -42.37 -13.42
C PHE A 40 35.92 -42.49 -13.74
N PRO A 41 36.41 -43.62 -14.27
CA PRO A 41 37.85 -43.85 -14.49
C PRO A 41 38.47 -42.93 -15.57
N GLY A 42 37.68 -42.24 -16.38
CA GLY A 42 38.14 -41.25 -17.36
C GLY A 42 38.79 -39.98 -16.77
N VAL A 43 38.68 -39.75 -15.46
CA VAL A 43 39.26 -38.59 -14.75
C VAL A 43 40.80 -38.60 -14.80
N ILE A 44 41.42 -39.75 -15.04
CA ILE A 44 42.88 -39.90 -15.15
C ILE A 44 43.43 -39.11 -16.36
N LEU A 45 42.62 -38.91 -17.41
CA LEU A 45 43.00 -38.13 -18.60
C LEU A 45 42.85 -36.60 -18.39
N LEU A 46 42.20 -36.17 -17.31
CA LEU A 46 41.88 -34.77 -17.01
C LEU A 46 42.77 -34.17 -15.91
N LEU A 47 43.74 -34.92 -15.38
CA LEU A 47 44.66 -34.53 -14.29
C LEU A 47 45.57 -33.29 -14.56
N GLY A 48 45.41 -32.61 -15.70
CA GLY A 48 46.12 -31.38 -16.04
C GLY A 48 45.26 -30.12 -16.21
N LEU A 49 43.92 -30.23 -16.23
CA LEU A 49 43.04 -29.07 -16.34
C LEU A 49 42.53 -28.66 -14.96
N LYS A 50 43.01 -27.50 -14.50
CA LYS A 50 42.52 -26.84 -13.30
C LYS A 50 41.20 -26.15 -13.63
N ASP A 51 40.10 -26.88 -13.50
CA ASP A 51 38.77 -26.31 -13.61
C ASP A 51 38.59 -25.24 -12.53
N LYS A 52 38.30 -24.02 -12.96
CA LYS A 52 37.78 -22.99 -12.06
C LYS A 52 36.34 -23.39 -11.77
N GLU A 53 36.13 -24.06 -10.64
CA GLU A 53 34.80 -24.31 -10.09
C GLU A 53 34.10 -22.98 -9.82
N ALA A 54 33.37 -22.49 -10.83
CA ALA A 54 32.36 -21.46 -10.64
C ALA A 54 31.01 -22.15 -10.46
N VAL A 55 30.88 -22.89 -9.35
CA VAL A 55 29.58 -23.42 -8.91
C VAL A 55 28.81 -22.27 -8.29
N SER A 56 28.25 -21.40 -9.14
CA SER A 56 27.27 -20.39 -8.72
C SER A 56 25.88 -21.02 -8.64
N ASP A 57 25.73 -22.11 -7.87
CA ASP A 57 24.50 -22.91 -7.83
C ASP A 57 23.49 -22.45 -6.77
N GLN A 58 23.77 -21.38 -6.04
CA GLN A 58 22.82 -20.85 -5.07
C GLN A 58 22.44 -19.43 -5.44
N THR A 59 21.17 -19.27 -5.78
CA THR A 59 20.55 -17.94 -5.79
C THR A 59 20.74 -17.34 -4.39
N PRO A 60 21.44 -16.21 -4.26
CA PRO A 60 21.76 -15.65 -2.96
C PRO A 60 20.46 -15.35 -2.20
N TRP A 61 20.39 -15.76 -0.94
CA TRP A 61 19.15 -15.73 -0.13
C TRP A 61 18.54 -14.33 0.00
N TRP A 62 19.35 -13.27 -0.09
CA TRP A 62 18.87 -11.90 -0.22
C TRP A 62 17.98 -11.73 -1.47
N LEU A 63 18.40 -12.18 -2.66
CA LEU A 63 17.58 -12.02 -3.87
C LEU A 63 16.23 -12.75 -3.75
N LEU A 64 16.19 -13.86 -3.01
CA LEU A 64 14.94 -14.51 -2.65
C LEU A 64 14.09 -13.65 -1.70
N LEU A 65 14.68 -13.06 -0.65
CA LEU A 65 13.99 -12.14 0.26
C LEU A 65 13.39 -10.94 -0.49
N LEU A 66 14.17 -10.31 -1.37
CA LEU A 66 13.70 -9.19 -2.20
C LEU A 66 12.53 -9.61 -3.10
N ARG A 67 12.58 -10.81 -3.68
CA ARG A 67 11.50 -11.32 -4.53
C ARG A 67 10.21 -11.52 -3.73
N ILE A 68 10.31 -12.09 -2.54
CA ILE A 68 9.17 -12.27 -1.63
C ILE A 68 8.59 -10.92 -1.23
N LEU A 69 9.44 -9.94 -0.91
CA LEU A 69 9.02 -8.60 -0.53
C LEU A 69 8.33 -7.87 -1.69
N ALA A 70 8.89 -7.94 -2.91
CA ALA A 70 8.30 -7.34 -4.10
C ALA A 70 6.92 -7.93 -4.42
N ILE A 71 6.79 -9.26 -4.42
CA ILE A 71 5.51 -9.93 -4.64
C ILE A 71 4.53 -9.60 -3.52
N GLY A 72 5.01 -9.56 -2.26
CA GLY A 72 4.19 -9.20 -1.12
C GLY A 72 3.64 -7.77 -1.22
N ALA A 73 4.44 -6.81 -1.64
CA ALA A 73 4.01 -5.43 -1.88
C ALA A 73 2.95 -5.36 -2.99
N ILE A 74 3.11 -6.14 -4.08
CA ILE A 74 2.13 -6.23 -5.16
C ILE A 74 0.81 -6.80 -4.64
N ILE A 75 0.84 -7.90 -3.90
CA ILE A 75 -0.35 -8.54 -3.31
C ILE A 75 -1.05 -7.58 -2.35
N ILE A 76 -0.31 -6.87 -1.49
CA ILE A 76 -0.85 -5.88 -0.57
C ILE A 76 -1.50 -4.73 -1.36
N GLY A 77 -0.84 -4.19 -2.38
CA GLY A 77 -1.42 -3.14 -3.22
C GLY A 77 -2.71 -3.59 -3.92
N LEU A 78 -2.73 -4.81 -4.45
CA LEU A 78 -3.91 -5.41 -5.11
C LEU A 78 -5.03 -5.78 -4.12
N ALA A 79 -4.72 -6.03 -2.85
CA ALA A 79 -5.72 -6.34 -1.84
C ALA A 79 -6.62 -5.15 -1.50
N GLY A 80 -6.26 -3.94 -1.97
CA GLY A 80 -7.00 -2.70 -1.73
C GLY A 80 -7.10 -2.40 -0.23
N PRO A 81 -5.96 -2.13 0.44
CA PRO A 81 -5.98 -1.78 1.85
C PRO A 81 -6.67 -0.43 1.99
N VAL A 82 -7.84 -0.44 2.60
CA VAL A 82 -8.62 0.76 2.90
C VAL A 82 -8.45 1.04 4.39
N LEU A 83 -7.86 2.19 4.70
CA LEU A 83 -7.87 2.72 6.07
C LEU A 83 -9.28 3.23 6.35
N ASN A 84 -10.03 2.50 7.16
CA ASN A 84 -11.36 2.89 7.55
C ASN A 84 -11.25 3.79 8.80
N SER A 85 -11.14 5.11 8.58
CA SER A 85 -11.13 6.12 9.64
C SER A 85 -12.50 6.34 10.30
N ASN A 86 -13.49 5.50 9.97
CA ASN A 86 -14.79 5.46 10.64
C ASN A 86 -14.71 4.81 12.03
N SER A 87 -13.75 5.21 12.87
CA SER A 87 -13.93 5.08 14.31
C SER A 87 -14.97 6.12 14.72
N ASN A 88 -16.25 5.70 14.76
CA ASN A 88 -17.38 6.34 15.46
C ASN A 88 -17.14 7.80 15.93
N THR A 89 -16.98 8.71 14.98
CA THR A 89 -17.01 10.16 15.23
C THR A 89 -18.46 10.67 15.18
N SER A 90 -19.44 9.76 15.23
CA SER A 90 -20.87 10.08 15.28
C SER A 90 -21.25 10.91 16.52
N ASN A 91 -20.38 11.00 17.52
CA ASN A 91 -20.61 11.83 18.70
C ASN A 91 -19.61 12.99 18.88
N ASN A 92 -18.67 13.20 17.95
CA ASN A 92 -17.71 14.28 18.09
C ASN A 92 -18.25 15.56 17.44
N LYS A 93 -18.79 16.45 18.28
CA LYS A 93 -19.17 17.83 17.89
C LYS A 93 -17.95 18.71 17.59
N SER A 94 -16.74 18.16 17.62
CA SER A 94 -15.52 18.91 17.35
C SER A 94 -15.53 19.51 15.95
N PRO A 95 -15.10 20.77 15.82
CA PRO A 95 -14.99 21.45 14.53
C PRO A 95 -14.05 20.68 13.60
N LEU A 96 -14.41 20.61 12.32
CA LEU A 96 -13.64 19.93 11.28
C LEU A 96 -12.70 20.93 10.60
N LEU A 97 -11.40 20.67 10.60
CA LEU A 97 -10.43 21.44 9.82
C LEU A 97 -10.03 20.61 8.60
N VAL A 98 -10.34 21.11 7.41
CA VAL A 98 -9.91 20.53 6.13
C VAL A 98 -8.66 21.28 5.67
N VAL A 99 -7.55 20.58 5.57
CA VAL A 99 -6.27 21.13 5.12
C VAL A 99 -6.02 20.71 3.68
N LEU A 100 -5.89 21.68 2.78
CA LEU A 100 -5.69 21.46 1.34
C LEU A 100 -4.30 21.94 0.93
N ASP A 101 -3.57 21.07 0.25
CA ASP A 101 -2.36 21.48 -0.47
C ASP A 101 -2.76 21.95 -1.87
N GLY A 102 -2.78 23.27 -2.08
CA GLY A 102 -3.06 23.89 -3.37
C GLY A 102 -1.83 24.03 -4.27
N SER A 103 -0.74 23.30 -4.00
CA SER A 103 0.47 23.38 -4.81
C SER A 103 0.32 22.64 -6.13
N TRP A 104 1.24 22.90 -7.06
CA TRP A 104 1.29 22.23 -8.36
C TRP A 104 1.35 20.69 -8.29
N GLY A 105 1.78 20.13 -7.15
CA GLY A 105 2.01 18.70 -6.97
C GLY A 105 0.72 17.91 -6.80
N GLY A 106 -0.39 18.60 -6.51
CA GLY A 106 -1.73 18.02 -6.36
C GLY A 106 -2.63 18.16 -7.59
N ALA A 107 -2.19 18.84 -8.66
CA ALA A 107 -3.05 19.25 -9.77
C ALA A 107 -3.76 18.06 -10.48
N ASP A 108 -3.03 16.98 -10.75
CA ASP A 108 -3.57 15.78 -11.43
C ASP A 108 -4.72 15.11 -10.66
N GLN A 109 -4.73 15.24 -9.33
CA GLN A 109 -5.69 14.58 -8.44
C GLN A 109 -6.75 15.55 -7.90
N TRP A 110 -6.71 16.82 -8.29
CA TRP A 110 -7.53 17.89 -7.74
C TRP A 110 -9.03 17.60 -7.77
N GLN A 111 -9.53 17.07 -8.88
CA GLN A 111 -10.94 16.71 -9.04
C GLN A 111 -11.39 15.64 -8.03
N SER A 112 -10.56 14.63 -7.78
CA SER A 112 -10.84 13.58 -6.80
C SER A 112 -10.77 14.11 -5.37
N GLN A 113 -9.83 15.01 -5.08
CA GLN A 113 -9.70 15.66 -3.78
C GLN A 113 -10.92 16.54 -3.47
N ILE A 114 -11.36 17.39 -4.40
CA ILE A 114 -12.55 18.25 -4.22
C ILE A 114 -13.82 17.41 -4.00
N LYS A 115 -13.99 16.30 -4.74
CA LYS A 115 -15.13 15.38 -4.53
C LYS A 115 -15.11 14.75 -3.13
N ALA A 116 -13.94 14.38 -2.61
CA ALA A 116 -13.81 13.85 -1.27
C ALA A 116 -14.14 14.91 -0.20
N VAL A 117 -13.69 16.15 -0.39
CA VAL A 117 -13.99 17.29 0.48
C VAL A 117 -15.49 17.60 0.48
N GLU A 118 -16.14 17.60 -0.68
CA GLU A 118 -17.58 17.83 -0.79
C GLU A 118 -18.39 16.75 -0.06
N ALA A 119 -17.98 15.48 -0.19
CA ALA A 119 -18.62 14.38 0.53
C ALA A 119 -18.50 14.54 2.05
N GLU A 120 -17.35 15.00 2.55
CA GLU A 120 -17.14 15.22 3.98
C GLU A 120 -17.88 16.47 4.50
N LEU A 121 -17.93 17.55 3.72
CA LEU A 121 -18.74 18.73 4.03
C LEU A 121 -20.23 18.39 4.15
N LYS A 122 -20.76 17.54 3.25
CA LYS A 122 -22.15 17.06 3.35
C LYS A 122 -22.41 16.29 4.65
N ARG A 123 -21.47 15.44 5.07
CA ARG A 123 -21.56 14.73 6.37
C ARG A 123 -21.50 15.70 7.55
N ALA A 124 -20.59 16.67 7.51
CA ALA A 124 -20.48 17.70 8.55
C ALA A 124 -21.73 18.58 8.65
N GLY A 125 -22.36 18.92 7.51
CA GLY A 125 -23.62 19.66 7.47
C GLY A 125 -24.78 18.91 8.11
N SER A 126 -24.92 17.61 7.80
CA SER A 126 -25.92 16.75 8.47
C SER A 126 -25.70 16.63 9.97
N ALA A 127 -24.44 16.73 10.44
CA ALA A 127 -24.08 16.70 11.85
C ALA A 127 -24.05 18.10 12.52
N SER A 128 -24.43 19.17 11.81
CA SER A 128 -24.35 20.57 12.28
C SER A 128 -22.97 20.95 12.84
N ARG A 129 -21.90 20.45 12.23
CA ARG A 129 -20.51 20.74 12.63
C ARG A 129 -20.00 21.98 11.93
N GLU A 130 -19.22 22.77 12.66
CA GLU A 130 -18.43 23.85 12.06
C GLU A 130 -17.26 23.26 11.28
N VAL A 131 -16.96 23.86 10.13
CA VAL A 131 -15.89 23.45 9.23
C VAL A 131 -15.05 24.67 8.87
N ALA A 132 -13.74 24.52 8.85
CA ALA A 132 -12.81 25.49 8.27
C ALA A 132 -12.01 24.81 7.14
N ILE A 133 -11.72 25.58 6.10
CA ILE A 133 -10.83 25.15 5.01
C ILE A 133 -9.55 25.98 5.14
N PHE A 134 -8.41 25.31 5.22
CA PHE A 134 -7.08 25.93 5.28
C PHE A 134 -6.27 25.49 4.08
N GLN A 135 -5.77 26.45 3.29
CA GLN A 135 -4.92 26.17 2.15
C GLN A 135 -3.46 26.39 2.54
N LEU A 136 -2.60 25.38 2.36
CA LEU A 136 -1.17 25.52 2.66
C LEU A 136 -0.48 26.55 1.76
N THR A 137 -0.97 26.73 0.54
CA THR A 137 -0.41 27.66 -0.45
C THR A 137 -0.81 29.11 -0.22
N LEU A 138 -1.91 29.36 0.48
CA LEU A 138 -2.39 30.68 0.88
C LEU A 138 -2.76 30.63 2.37
N PRO A 139 -1.77 30.75 3.27
CA PRO A 139 -1.99 30.56 4.71
C PRO A 139 -2.78 31.75 5.28
N GLU A 140 -4.09 31.65 5.22
CA GLU A 140 -5.03 32.52 5.93
C GLU A 140 -5.50 31.84 7.22
N PRO A 141 -5.75 32.59 8.30
CA PRO A 141 -6.24 32.00 9.54
C PRO A 141 -7.55 31.24 9.28
N PRO A 142 -7.67 29.97 9.70
CA PRO A 142 -8.86 29.17 9.41
C PRO A 142 -10.09 29.75 10.12
N ILE A 143 -11.10 30.12 9.33
CA ILE A 143 -12.39 30.61 9.85
C ILE A 143 -13.37 29.44 9.86
N PHE A 144 -13.80 29.05 11.06
CA PHE A 144 -14.82 28.01 11.23
C PHE A 144 -16.20 28.58 10.91
N GLN A 145 -16.91 27.93 9.99
CA GLN A 145 -18.25 28.31 9.56
C GLN A 145 -19.14 27.07 9.47
N ALA A 146 -20.46 27.25 9.42
CA ALA A 146 -21.37 26.13 9.21
C ALA A 146 -21.06 25.44 7.87
N ALA A 147 -21.01 24.09 7.84
CA ALA A 147 -20.70 23.36 6.60
C ALA A 147 -21.60 23.77 5.42
N ASN A 148 -22.87 24.10 5.69
CA ASN A 148 -23.84 24.50 4.68
C ASN A 148 -23.53 25.85 4.00
N THR A 149 -22.83 26.78 4.68
CA THR A 149 -22.39 28.04 4.05
C THR A 149 -21.21 27.79 3.11
N LEU A 150 -20.28 26.91 3.50
CA LEU A 150 -19.13 26.54 2.67
C LEU A 150 -19.50 25.72 1.43
N ILE A 151 -20.52 24.84 1.52
CA ILE A 151 -21.02 24.11 0.35
C ILE A 151 -21.55 25.09 -0.71
N LYS A 152 -22.24 26.16 -0.29
CA LYS A 152 -22.75 27.19 -1.22
C LYS A 152 -21.62 28.00 -1.87
N SER A 153 -20.51 28.26 -1.17
CA SER A 153 -19.37 28.97 -1.76
C SER A 153 -18.58 28.09 -2.74
N LEU A 154 -18.44 26.79 -2.47
CA LEU A 154 -17.81 25.84 -3.39
C LEU A 154 -18.61 25.67 -4.69
N ALA A 155 -19.95 25.62 -4.59
CA ALA A 155 -20.81 25.55 -5.76
C ALA A 155 -20.72 26.79 -6.68
N LYS A 156 -20.21 27.91 -6.16
CA LYS A 156 -20.02 29.16 -6.93
C LYS A 156 -18.69 29.20 -7.69
N LEU A 157 -17.77 28.27 -7.42
CA LEU A 157 -16.46 28.17 -8.07
C LEU A 157 -16.46 27.27 -9.32
N TYR A 158 -17.59 26.61 -9.58
CA TYR A 158 -17.91 25.89 -10.82
C TYR A 158 -18.95 26.67 -11.62
#